data_AF-A0A935BKR3-F1
#
_entry.id   AF-A0A935BKR3-F1
#
_cell.length_a   1.000
_cell.length_b   1.000
_cell.length_c   1.000
_cell.angle_alpha   90.00
_cell.angle_beta   90.00
_cell.angle_gamma   90.00
#
_symmetry.space_group_name_H-M   'P 1'
#
loop_
_entity.id
_entity.type
_entity.pdbx_description
1 polymer ?
#
loop_
_entity_poly.entity_id
_entity_poly.type
_entity_poly.pdbx_seq_one_letter_code
_entity_poly.pdbx_strand_id
1 'polypeptide(L)'
;MRVNRYNFLFVIGLVMMLGVSSGFAFDRVTKVPKNMGVLRVQTDEQVFDVKIDGQYVGKSGVTIGEDFVLKPGIHRLEVVGPNGLTWSGDVEVYNGKRNCICLKIVRETTTKACPYRFTLDGPSRINEGDLVTFAAINQGTAPVPIKYAWKVSNGRVTSGLGTSSITVDSTGIGGSTINAELDVNDDVYDNRCRQVISVPTDVVRVPVEEPKAPLPFRCDEFAATVPDDAKARFDTCVIQAQNTPDAQIYVIIYPGTDRVSMGRNSYDRLSKFTLDYMVKNRGFDPRRIQIVKGSNRARSTYEIWIVPPGANPPVVQ
;
A
#
# COMPACT_ATOMS: atom_id res chain seq x y z
N MET A 1 5.68 -19.04 23.24
CA MET A 1 6.16 -20.36 22.79
C MET A 1 7.62 -20.49 23.23
N ARG A 2 7.96 -21.42 24.12
CA ARG A 2 9.36 -21.65 24.55
C ARG A 2 10.07 -22.43 23.45
N VAL A 3 10.98 -21.80 22.74
CA VAL A 3 11.92 -22.50 21.87
C VAL A 3 13.22 -22.61 22.65
N ASN A 4 13.60 -23.83 23.04
CA ASN A 4 14.88 -24.08 23.68
C ASN A 4 15.94 -24.13 22.58
N ARG A 5 16.84 -23.14 22.53
CA ARG A 5 18.07 -23.25 21.72
C ARG A 5 19.18 -23.77 22.63
N TYR A 6 19.86 -24.82 22.18
CA TYR A 6 21.02 -25.36 22.87
C TYR A 6 22.27 -24.73 22.28
N ASN A 7 23.18 -24.25 23.11
CA ASN A 7 24.48 -23.74 22.73
C ASN A 7 25.55 -24.42 23.59
N PHE A 8 26.76 -24.63 23.07
CA PHE A 8 27.85 -25.26 23.82
C PHE A 8 28.86 -24.20 24.24
N LEU A 9 29.18 -24.14 25.53
CA LEU A 9 30.19 -23.25 26.08
C LEU A 9 31.42 -24.07 26.48
N PHE A 10 32.57 -23.75 25.87
CA PHE A 10 33.85 -24.39 26.15
C PHE A 10 34.47 -23.80 27.42
N VAL A 11 34.73 -24.64 28.43
CA VAL A 11 35.35 -24.20 29.68
C VAL A 11 36.76 -24.81 29.76
N ILE A 12 37.79 -23.96 29.66
CA ILE A 12 39.18 -24.38 29.87
C ILE A 12 39.41 -24.57 31.36
N GLY A 13 39.47 -25.82 31.82
CA GLY A 13 40.03 -26.19 33.12
C GLY A 13 41.41 -26.80 32.93
N LEU A 14 42.46 -25.98 32.92
CA LEU A 14 43.84 -26.48 32.89
C LEU A 14 44.22 -26.99 34.29
N VAL A 15 43.93 -28.27 34.58
CA VAL A 15 44.39 -28.90 35.81
C VAL A 15 45.81 -29.42 35.59
N MET A 16 46.82 -28.61 35.92
CA MET A 16 48.17 -29.11 36.16
C MET A 16 48.19 -29.86 37.50
N MET A 17 48.09 -31.19 37.47
CA MET A 17 48.46 -31.98 38.64
C MET A 17 49.98 -32.14 38.67
N LEU A 18 50.65 -31.28 39.45
CA LEU A 18 51.96 -31.59 40.03
C LEU A 18 51.72 -32.53 41.20
N GLY A 19 52.26 -33.74 41.11
CA GLY A 19 51.98 -34.82 42.06
C GLY A 19 52.59 -34.58 43.44
N VAL A 20 51.82 -34.97 44.48
CA VAL A 20 52.33 -35.65 45.67
C VAL A 20 51.26 -36.67 46.11
N SER A 21 51.71 -37.89 46.39
CA SER A 21 50.92 -39.07 46.74
C SER A 21 50.24 -38.98 48.12
N SER A 22 48.96 -39.34 48.19
CA SER A 22 48.36 -40.41 49.04
C SER A 22 46.89 -40.11 49.34
N GLY A 23 45.98 -41.03 49.00
CA GLY A 23 44.58 -40.98 49.42
C GLY A 23 43.61 -41.49 48.35
N PHE A 24 42.88 -42.55 48.67
CA PHE A 24 42.05 -43.39 47.80
C PHE A 24 41.02 -42.65 46.92
N ALA A 25 41.03 -42.96 45.63
CA ALA A 25 39.84 -43.04 44.77
C ALA A 25 40.15 -43.97 43.59
N PHE A 26 39.23 -44.88 43.25
CA PHE A 26 39.36 -45.83 42.15
C PHE A 26 39.44 -45.11 40.79
N ASP A 27 40.64 -44.76 40.35
CA ASP A 27 40.90 -44.36 38.97
C ASP A 27 41.24 -45.65 38.19
N ARG A 28 40.45 -45.98 37.15
CA ARG A 28 40.83 -47.05 36.22
C ARG A 28 42.05 -46.57 35.44
N VAL A 29 43.26 -46.82 35.96
CA VAL A 29 44.50 -46.55 35.23
C VAL A 29 44.63 -47.60 34.14
N THR A 30 43.98 -47.38 33.00
CA THR A 30 44.35 -48.04 31.76
C THR A 30 45.79 -47.61 31.44
N LYS A 31 46.72 -48.57 31.36
CA LYS A 31 48.10 -48.28 30.95
C LYS A 31 48.08 -47.68 29.55
N VAL A 32 48.28 -46.38 29.45
CA VAL A 32 48.38 -45.67 28.17
C VAL A 32 49.62 -46.18 27.44
N PRO A 33 49.51 -46.64 26.18
CA PRO A 33 50.66 -47.08 25.40
C PRO A 33 51.73 -45.99 25.29
N LYS A 34 53.01 -46.39 25.20
CA LYS A 34 54.12 -45.44 24.98
C LYS A 34 53.85 -44.66 23.68
N ASN A 35 54.12 -43.35 23.69
CA ASN A 35 53.90 -42.44 22.56
C ASN A 35 52.43 -42.10 22.23
N MET A 36 51.53 -42.17 23.21
CA MET A 36 50.15 -41.72 23.07
C MET A 36 49.80 -40.65 24.12
N GLY A 37 48.80 -39.83 23.83
CA GLY A 37 48.17 -38.91 24.76
C GLY A 37 46.74 -39.33 25.07
N VAL A 38 46.14 -38.70 26.09
CA VAL A 38 44.75 -38.96 26.48
C VAL A 38 43.94 -37.68 26.30
N LEU A 39 42.81 -37.78 25.61
CA LEU A 39 41.80 -36.74 25.51
C LEU A 39 40.58 -37.16 26.33
N ARG A 40 40.31 -36.44 27.41
CA ARG A 40 39.12 -36.62 28.23
C ARG A 40 38.02 -35.69 27.71
N VAL A 41 36.84 -36.23 27.41
CA VAL A 41 35.67 -35.44 27.00
C VAL A 41 34.58 -35.55 28.04
N GLN A 42 34.20 -34.40 28.60
CA GLN A 42 33.20 -34.29 29.65
C GLN A 42 32.09 -33.31 29.26
N THR A 43 30.84 -33.66 29.55
CA THR A 43 29.64 -32.85 29.38
C THR A 43 28.91 -32.70 30.71
N ASP A 44 28.02 -31.71 30.87
CA ASP A 44 27.45 -31.35 32.18
C ASP A 44 26.11 -32.01 32.51
N GLU A 45 25.28 -32.34 31.51
CA GLU A 45 23.91 -32.84 31.74
C GLU A 45 23.69 -34.31 31.32
N GLN A 46 24.23 -34.74 30.18
CA GLN A 46 24.04 -36.09 29.63
C GLN A 46 25.20 -36.50 28.72
N VAL A 47 25.29 -37.78 28.37
CA VAL A 47 26.32 -38.32 27.47
C VAL A 47 26.00 -38.00 26.01
N PHE A 48 27.02 -37.65 25.22
CA PHE A 48 26.87 -37.26 23.81
C PHE A 48 27.82 -38.02 22.91
N ASP A 49 27.46 -38.19 21.64
CA ASP A 49 28.30 -38.88 20.68
C ASP A 49 29.54 -38.03 20.36
N VAL A 50 30.71 -38.67 20.42
CA VAL A 50 32.01 -38.03 20.20
C VAL A 50 32.58 -38.56 18.88
N LYS A 51 32.99 -37.63 18.02
CA LYS A 51 33.79 -37.93 16.84
C LYS A 51 35.16 -37.26 16.95
N ILE A 52 36.17 -37.96 16.50
CA ILE A 52 37.54 -37.47 16.40
C ILE A 52 37.99 -37.67 14.97
N ASP A 53 38.44 -36.60 14.32
CA ASP A 53 38.82 -36.57 12.91
C ASP A 53 37.70 -37.11 11.98
N GLY A 54 36.45 -36.80 12.33
CA GLY A 54 35.25 -37.22 11.61
C GLY A 54 34.78 -38.65 11.90
N GLN A 55 35.54 -39.46 12.64
CA GLN A 55 35.18 -40.83 13.00
C GLN A 55 34.53 -40.90 14.38
N TYR A 56 33.40 -41.60 14.50
CA TYR A 56 32.78 -41.88 15.81
C TYR A 56 33.68 -42.77 16.66
N VAL A 57 34.02 -42.30 17.86
CA VAL A 57 34.94 -42.99 18.79
C VAL A 57 34.27 -43.46 20.07
N GLY A 58 33.08 -42.95 20.38
CA GLY A 58 32.36 -43.30 21.61
C GLY A 58 31.48 -42.17 22.10
N LYS A 59 31.15 -42.19 23.40
CA LYS A 59 30.31 -41.19 24.04
C LYS A 59 31.09 -40.39 25.09
N SER A 60 30.73 -39.13 25.32
CA SER A 60 31.29 -38.31 26.40
C SER A 60 30.84 -38.81 27.77
N GLY A 61 31.58 -38.44 28.81
CA GLY A 61 31.18 -38.67 30.20
C GLY A 61 30.51 -37.44 30.83
N VAL A 62 29.69 -37.61 31.89
CA VAL A 62 28.99 -36.49 32.55
C VAL A 62 29.66 -36.10 33.86
N THR A 63 29.56 -36.98 34.87
CA THR A 63 30.17 -36.77 36.20
C THR A 63 31.66 -37.09 36.20
N ILE A 64 32.05 -38.10 35.42
CA ILE A 64 33.44 -38.49 35.17
C ILE A 64 33.58 -38.44 33.65
N GLY A 65 34.53 -37.64 33.14
CA GLY A 65 34.77 -37.54 31.70
C GLY A 65 35.29 -38.86 31.12
N GLU A 66 34.97 -39.12 29.86
CA GLU A 66 35.39 -40.32 29.16
C GLU A 66 36.75 -40.10 28.48
N ASP A 67 37.65 -41.08 28.57
CA ASP A 67 39.01 -40.99 28.07
C ASP A 67 39.19 -41.65 26.70
N PHE A 68 39.73 -40.90 25.75
CA PHE A 68 40.10 -41.38 24.42
C PHE A 68 41.62 -41.32 24.25
N VAL A 69 42.24 -42.46 23.93
CA VAL A 69 43.68 -42.54 23.72
C VAL A 69 44.00 -42.25 22.26
N LEU A 70 44.84 -41.25 22.01
CA LEU A 70 45.12 -40.71 20.69
C LEU A 70 46.63 -40.58 20.46
N LYS A 71 47.03 -40.55 19.18
CA LYS A 71 48.40 -40.19 18.82
C LYS A 71 48.65 -38.71 19.16
N PRO A 72 49.88 -38.30 19.45
CA PRO A 72 50.20 -36.89 19.58
C PRO A 72 49.98 -36.15 18.25
N GLY A 73 49.37 -34.97 18.30
CA GLY A 73 49.00 -34.18 17.13
C GLY A 73 47.74 -33.33 17.35
N ILE A 74 47.37 -32.54 16.34
CA ILE A 74 46.12 -31.78 16.33
C ILE A 74 45.01 -32.70 15.82
N HIS A 75 43.94 -32.82 16.62
CA HIS A 75 42.77 -33.62 16.29
C HIS A 75 41.52 -32.75 16.26
N ARG A 76 40.64 -32.97 15.28
CA ARG A 76 39.32 -32.32 15.22
C ARG A 76 38.35 -33.07 16.11
N LEU A 77 38.02 -32.49 17.26
CA LEU A 77 37.00 -33.03 18.15
C LEU A 77 35.62 -32.49 17.75
N GLU A 78 34.65 -33.38 17.61
CA GLU A 78 33.25 -33.03 17.45
C GLU A 78 32.39 -33.74 18.50
N VAL A 79 31.52 -33.00 19.17
CA VAL A 79 30.56 -33.54 20.14
C VAL A 79 29.15 -33.24 19.66
N VAL A 80 28.40 -34.30 19.36
CA VAL A 80 27.06 -34.22 18.77
C VAL A 80 26.03 -34.17 19.90
N GLY A 81 25.50 -32.98 20.11
CA GLY A 81 24.48 -32.61 21.07
C GLY A 81 23.05 -33.00 20.66
N PRO A 82 22.05 -32.56 21.46
CA PRO A 82 20.65 -32.83 21.15
C PRO A 82 20.22 -32.10 19.86
N ASN A 83 19.26 -32.68 19.13
CA ASN A 83 18.72 -32.15 17.87
C ASN A 83 19.76 -31.98 16.75
N GLY A 84 20.88 -32.71 16.78
CA GLY A 84 21.91 -32.69 15.73
C GLY A 84 22.87 -31.50 15.80
N LEU A 85 22.77 -30.66 16.84
CA LEU A 85 23.73 -29.58 17.07
C LEU A 85 25.10 -30.15 17.40
N THR A 86 26.12 -29.75 16.67
CA THR A 86 27.49 -30.27 16.85
C THR A 86 28.41 -29.16 17.32
N TRP A 87 29.06 -29.35 18.46
CA TRP A 87 30.22 -28.54 18.82
C TRP A 87 31.46 -29.11 18.14
N SER A 88 32.34 -28.25 17.61
CA SER A 88 33.60 -28.70 17.02
C SER A 88 34.76 -27.80 17.45
N GLY A 89 35.93 -28.39 17.65
CA GLY A 89 37.15 -27.67 18.03
C GLY A 89 38.41 -28.48 17.75
N ASP A 90 39.50 -27.79 17.43
CA ASP A 90 40.80 -28.42 17.22
C ASP A 90 41.52 -28.53 18.56
N VAL A 91 41.99 -29.73 18.89
CA VAL A 91 42.64 -30.01 20.18
C VAL A 91 44.01 -30.62 19.92
N GLU A 92 45.05 -30.00 20.46
CA GLU A 92 46.41 -30.52 20.39
C GLU A 92 46.65 -31.55 21.51
N VAL A 93 46.90 -32.80 21.12
CA VAL A 93 47.23 -33.91 22.01
C VAL A 93 48.73 -34.07 22.10
N TYR A 94 49.27 -34.08 23.33
CA TYR A 94 50.69 -34.28 23.56
C TYR A 94 50.99 -35.67 24.11
N ASN A 95 52.16 -36.21 23.78
CA ASN A 95 52.64 -37.49 24.29
C ASN A 95 52.70 -37.49 25.83
N GLY A 96 52.11 -38.52 26.45
CA GLY A 96 52.13 -38.72 27.90
C GLY A 96 51.31 -37.69 28.69
N LYS A 97 50.61 -36.76 28.03
CA LYS A 97 49.73 -35.78 28.68
C LYS A 97 48.27 -36.17 28.55
N ARG A 98 47.47 -35.70 29.51
CA ARG A 98 46.03 -35.79 29.53
C ARG A 98 45.44 -34.40 29.31
N ASN A 99 44.73 -34.21 28.21
CA ASN A 99 43.96 -33.00 27.92
C ASN A 99 42.50 -33.26 28.27
N CYS A 100 41.80 -32.26 28.81
CA CYS A 100 40.38 -32.37 29.14
C CYS A 100 39.59 -31.28 28.42
N ILE A 101 38.53 -31.69 27.74
CA ILE A 101 37.55 -30.83 27.09
C ILE A 101 36.25 -30.97 27.86
N CYS A 102 35.90 -29.90 28.58
CA CYS A 102 34.64 -29.82 29.31
C CYS A 102 33.68 -28.91 28.54
N LEU A 103 32.56 -29.47 28.10
CA LEU A 103 31.51 -28.73 27.41
C LEU A 103 30.32 -28.57 28.33
N LYS A 104 29.88 -27.32 28.49
CA LYS A 104 28.65 -27.00 29.20
C LYS A 104 27.54 -26.75 28.21
N ILE A 105 26.38 -27.39 28.38
CA ILE A 105 25.19 -27.06 27.59
C ILE A 105 24.53 -25.84 28.19
N VAL A 106 24.48 -24.77 27.40
CA VAL A 106 23.74 -23.56 27.73
C VAL A 106 22.41 -23.63 27.01
N ARG A 107 21.33 -23.63 27.79
CA ARG A 107 19.96 -23.51 27.26
C ARG A 107 19.62 -22.02 27.19
N GLU A 108 19.67 -21.45 25.99
CA GLU A 108 19.18 -20.10 25.78
C GLU A 108 17.66 -20.16 25.54
N THR A 109 16.90 -19.57 26.46
CA THR A 109 15.46 -19.43 26.30
C THR A 109 15.22 -18.20 25.43
N THR A 110 14.95 -18.36 24.13
CA THR A 110 14.56 -17.20 23.31
C THR A 110 13.11 -16.84 23.61
N THR A 111 12.90 -15.83 24.45
CA THR A 111 11.58 -15.28 24.73
C THR A 111 11.18 -14.33 23.61
N LYS A 112 10.23 -14.72 22.75
CA LYS A 112 9.39 -13.70 22.12
C LYS A 112 8.64 -13.01 23.26
N ALA A 113 8.94 -11.73 23.50
CA ALA A 113 8.47 -10.98 24.66
C ALA A 113 6.93 -10.91 24.77
N CYS A 114 6.22 -11.02 23.64
CA CYS A 114 4.76 -10.90 23.56
C CYS A 114 4.14 -12.03 22.73
N PRO A 115 2.99 -12.60 23.17
CA PRO A 115 2.31 -13.66 22.44
C PRO A 115 1.62 -13.15 21.17
N TYR A 116 1.24 -11.86 21.13
CA TYR A 116 0.61 -11.21 19.99
C TYR A 116 1.54 -10.17 19.33
N ARG A 117 1.31 -9.93 18.03
CA ARG A 117 2.00 -8.91 17.24
C ARG A 117 1.02 -8.34 16.23
N PHE A 118 0.75 -7.05 16.29
CA PHE A 118 -0.21 -6.41 15.40
C PHE A 118 0.48 -5.70 14.22
N THR A 119 -0.16 -5.76 13.06
CA THR A 119 0.10 -4.88 11.91
C THR A 119 -1.20 -4.19 11.54
N LEU A 120 -1.12 -2.98 11.00
CA LEU A 120 -2.28 -2.28 10.45
C LEU A 120 -2.40 -2.54 8.97
N ASP A 121 -3.64 -2.75 8.54
CA ASP A 121 -4.04 -2.81 7.15
C ASP A 121 -4.99 -1.66 6.83
N GLY A 122 -4.85 -1.12 5.63
CA GLY A 122 -5.59 0.02 5.13
C GLY A 122 -5.13 0.35 3.70
N PRO A 123 -6.00 0.92 2.87
CA PRO A 123 -5.62 1.29 1.51
C PRO A 123 -4.56 2.39 1.54
N SER A 124 -3.61 2.36 0.61
CA SER A 124 -2.63 3.43 0.47
C SER A 124 -3.22 4.72 -0.10
N ARG A 125 -4.33 4.62 -0.84
CA ARG A 125 -4.99 5.75 -1.50
C ARG A 125 -6.49 5.51 -1.66
N ILE A 126 -7.29 6.55 -1.44
CA ILE A 126 -8.76 6.59 -1.63
C ILE A 126 -9.19 7.91 -2.28
N ASN A 127 -10.44 8.02 -2.70
CA ASN A 127 -11.03 9.29 -3.12
C ASN A 127 -11.74 9.97 -1.95
N GLU A 128 -11.79 11.30 -1.98
CA GLU A 128 -12.58 12.09 -1.05
C GLU A 128 -14.06 11.68 -1.07
N GLY A 129 -14.61 11.43 0.12
CA GLY A 129 -15.99 10.95 0.30
C GLY A 129 -16.10 9.42 0.41
N ASP A 130 -15.02 8.67 0.17
CA ASP A 130 -14.99 7.24 0.42
C ASP A 130 -15.04 6.94 1.93
N LEU A 131 -15.70 5.84 2.28
CA LEU A 131 -15.60 5.23 3.61
C LEU A 131 -14.44 4.22 3.60
N VAL A 132 -13.43 4.48 4.41
CA VAL A 132 -12.23 3.62 4.51
C VAL A 132 -12.25 2.80 5.79
N THR A 133 -11.86 1.53 5.68
CA THR A 133 -11.70 0.63 6.83
C THR A 133 -10.23 0.42 7.13
N PHE A 134 -9.84 0.64 8.39
CA PHE A 134 -8.54 0.26 8.92
C PHE A 134 -8.71 -0.96 9.83
N ALA A 135 -7.83 -1.94 9.69
CA ALA A 135 -7.92 -3.20 10.43
C ALA A 135 -6.59 -3.58 11.09
N ALA A 136 -6.67 -4.06 12.32
CA ALA A 136 -5.56 -4.60 13.08
C ALA A 136 -5.45 -6.11 12.84
N ILE A 137 -4.36 -6.55 12.24
CA ILE A 137 -4.09 -7.96 11.96
C ILE A 137 -3.12 -8.51 13.01
N ASN A 138 -3.56 -9.49 13.79
CA ASN A 138 -2.69 -10.18 14.74
C ASN A 138 -1.92 -11.32 14.04
N GLN A 139 -0.59 -11.21 13.98
CA GLN A 139 0.32 -12.22 13.45
C GLN A 139 0.79 -13.24 14.51
N GLY A 140 0.32 -13.11 15.76
CA GLY A 140 0.63 -14.01 16.86
C GLY A 140 -0.61 -14.74 17.38
N THR A 141 -0.56 -15.12 18.66
CA THR A 141 -1.73 -15.62 19.39
C THR A 141 -2.19 -14.57 20.39
N ALA A 142 -3.49 -14.33 20.48
CA ALA A 142 -4.08 -13.48 21.52
C ALA A 142 -4.84 -14.38 22.52
N PRO A 143 -4.15 -15.05 23.45
CA PRO A 143 -4.80 -15.88 24.47
C PRO A 143 -5.51 -15.05 25.55
N VAL A 144 -5.36 -13.72 25.50
CA VAL A 144 -5.92 -12.75 26.44
C VAL A 144 -6.73 -11.69 25.68
N PRO A 145 -7.75 -11.07 26.31
CA PRO A 145 -8.47 -9.95 25.71
C PRO A 145 -7.55 -8.78 25.38
N ILE A 146 -7.73 -8.20 24.20
CA ILE A 146 -6.92 -7.08 23.69
C ILE A 146 -7.73 -5.79 23.74
N LYS A 147 -7.09 -4.71 24.20
CA LYS A 147 -7.65 -3.35 24.22
C LYS A 147 -7.13 -2.58 23.01
N TYR A 148 -8.05 -2.01 22.23
CA TYR A 148 -7.76 -1.23 21.04
C TYR A 148 -8.10 0.24 21.28
N ALA A 149 -7.11 1.13 21.17
CA ALA A 149 -7.31 2.57 21.21
C ALA A 149 -6.88 3.18 19.88
N TRP A 150 -7.86 3.66 19.12
CA TRP A 150 -7.64 4.26 17.80
C TRP A 150 -7.54 5.77 17.88
N LYS A 151 -6.68 6.34 17.03
CA LYS A 151 -6.58 7.77 16.79
C LYS A 151 -6.40 8.01 15.30
N VAL A 152 -7.13 8.98 14.75
CA VAL A 152 -7.03 9.37 13.34
C VAL A 152 -6.61 10.84 13.25
N SER A 153 -5.68 11.17 12.34
CA SER A 153 -5.21 12.56 12.18
C SER A 153 -6.22 13.46 11.47
N ASN A 154 -6.98 12.89 10.52
CA ASN A 154 -7.98 13.56 9.69
C ASN A 154 -9.16 12.61 9.44
N GLY A 155 -10.29 13.18 9.02
CA GLY A 155 -11.51 12.44 8.77
C GLY A 155 -12.28 12.15 10.05
N ARG A 156 -13.41 11.44 9.91
CA ARG A 156 -14.30 11.15 11.03
C ARG A 156 -14.49 9.65 11.19
N VAL A 157 -14.15 9.11 12.36
CA VAL A 157 -14.47 7.71 12.68
C VAL A 157 -15.99 7.57 12.77
N THR A 158 -16.56 6.72 11.92
CA THR A 158 -18.01 6.45 11.87
C THR A 158 -18.39 5.23 12.71
N SER A 159 -17.49 4.27 12.86
CA SER A 159 -17.72 3.05 13.66
C SER A 159 -16.42 2.34 14.06
N GLY A 160 -16.53 1.40 15.02
CA GLY A 160 -15.46 0.43 15.34
C GLY A 160 -14.47 0.84 16.44
N LEU A 161 -14.70 1.97 17.13
CA LEU A 161 -13.87 2.35 18.28
C LEU A 161 -13.87 1.25 19.36
N GLY A 162 -12.70 0.98 19.93
CA GLY A 162 -12.52 -0.09 20.92
C GLY A 162 -12.40 -1.50 20.33
N THR A 163 -12.44 -1.64 19.00
CA THR A 163 -12.39 -2.96 18.32
C THR A 163 -11.14 -3.09 17.43
N SER A 164 -10.95 -4.27 16.82
CA SER A 164 -9.83 -4.54 15.90
C SER A 164 -9.94 -3.81 14.56
N SER A 165 -11.01 -3.07 14.28
CA SER A 165 -11.15 -2.32 13.03
C SER A 165 -12.00 -1.07 13.21
N ILE A 166 -11.68 0.00 12.49
CA ILE A 166 -12.49 1.22 12.45
C ILE A 166 -12.87 1.56 11.01
N THR A 167 -14.01 2.24 10.85
CA THR A 167 -14.38 2.89 9.59
C THR A 167 -14.25 4.40 9.73
N VAL A 168 -13.66 5.06 8.74
CA VAL A 168 -13.42 6.50 8.70
C VAL A 168 -14.06 7.09 7.45
N ASP A 169 -14.78 8.17 7.60
CA ASP A 169 -15.32 8.98 6.52
C ASP A 169 -14.30 10.05 6.11
N SER A 170 -14.00 10.10 4.80
CA SER A 170 -13.03 11.00 4.19
C SER A 170 -13.66 12.23 3.51
N THR A 171 -14.94 12.49 3.74
CA THR A 171 -15.65 13.65 3.19
C THR A 171 -14.99 14.97 3.65
N GLY A 172 -14.68 15.85 2.70
CA GLY A 172 -14.18 17.20 2.97
C GLY A 172 -12.68 17.29 3.29
N ILE A 173 -11.92 16.19 3.20
CA ILE A 173 -10.48 16.16 3.47
C ILE A 173 -9.65 15.82 2.23
N GLY A 174 -10.19 16.02 1.02
CA GLY A 174 -9.47 15.80 -0.24
C GLY A 174 -8.18 16.60 -0.36
N GLY A 175 -7.09 15.91 -0.73
CA GLY A 175 -5.73 16.46 -0.80
C GLY A 175 -4.94 16.33 0.50
N SER A 176 -5.49 15.65 1.51
CA SER A 176 -4.82 15.39 2.80
C SER A 176 -4.50 13.89 2.95
N THR A 177 -3.74 13.56 3.99
CA THR A 177 -3.45 12.18 4.38
C THR A 177 -4.18 11.85 5.69
N ILE A 178 -4.84 10.70 5.76
CA ILE A 178 -5.36 10.12 7.00
C ILE A 178 -4.23 9.27 7.59
N ASN A 179 -3.77 9.59 8.79
CA ASN A 179 -2.89 8.72 9.56
C ASN A 179 -3.71 8.02 10.64
N ALA A 180 -3.97 6.72 10.44
CA ALA A 180 -4.65 5.90 11.42
C ALA A 180 -3.62 5.26 12.35
N GLU A 181 -3.61 5.70 13.61
CA GLU A 181 -2.77 5.18 14.67
C GLU A 181 -3.60 4.26 15.57
N LEU A 182 -3.02 3.12 15.91
CA LEU A 182 -3.58 2.15 16.82
C LEU A 182 -2.59 1.91 17.97
N ASP A 183 -3.06 2.15 19.18
CA ASP A 183 -2.43 1.74 20.42
C ASP A 183 -3.13 0.47 20.92
N VAL A 184 -2.37 -0.63 20.91
CA VAL A 184 -2.83 -1.95 21.37
C VAL A 184 -2.18 -2.28 22.71
N ASN A 185 -3.00 -2.63 23.69
CA ASN A 185 -2.54 -3.07 25.01
C ASN A 185 -3.40 -4.23 25.57
N ASP A 186 -3.00 -4.80 26.70
CA ASP A 186 -3.72 -5.83 27.43
C ASP A 186 -3.53 -5.68 28.95
N ASP A 187 -4.31 -6.38 29.77
CA ASP A 187 -4.21 -6.28 31.25
C ASP A 187 -3.21 -7.26 31.88
N VAL A 188 -2.73 -8.26 31.14
CA VAL A 188 -1.88 -9.34 31.66
C VAL A 188 -0.39 -9.01 31.44
N TYR A 189 -0.02 -8.60 30.24
CA TYR A 189 1.33 -8.19 29.90
C TYR A 189 1.52 -6.68 30.07
N ASP A 190 0.43 -5.90 30.02
CA ASP A 190 0.40 -4.45 30.20
C ASP A 190 1.41 -3.76 29.25
N ASN A 191 1.99 -2.63 29.66
CA ASN A 191 2.95 -1.85 28.87
C ASN A 191 4.16 -2.63 28.34
N ARG A 192 4.44 -3.87 28.81
CA ARG A 192 5.49 -4.72 28.24
C ARG A 192 5.18 -5.17 26.81
N CYS A 193 3.89 -5.26 26.45
CA CYS A 193 3.44 -5.70 25.14
C CYS A 193 2.60 -4.67 24.39
N ARG A 194 2.58 -3.43 24.89
CA ARG A 194 1.96 -2.29 24.23
C ARG A 194 2.62 -2.05 22.86
N GLN A 195 1.79 -1.91 21.83
CA GLN A 195 2.21 -1.64 20.46
C GLN A 195 1.50 -0.40 19.96
N VAL A 196 2.26 0.59 19.51
CA VAL A 196 1.74 1.77 18.83
C VAL A 196 2.19 1.70 17.38
N ILE A 197 1.23 1.55 16.47
CA ILE A 197 1.45 1.36 15.04
C ILE A 197 0.58 2.33 14.27
N SER A 198 1.02 2.76 13.10
CA SER A 198 0.24 3.67 12.24
C SER A 198 0.36 3.30 10.77
N VAL A 199 -0.67 3.64 10.00
CA VAL A 199 -0.68 3.51 8.54
C VAL A 199 -1.23 4.79 7.91
N PRO A 200 -0.53 5.35 6.90
CA PRO A 200 -1.03 6.49 6.14
C PRO A 200 -1.90 6.06 4.95
N THR A 201 -2.93 6.86 4.68
CA THR A 201 -3.79 6.75 3.48
C THR A 201 -3.93 8.12 2.84
N ASP A 202 -3.56 8.25 1.57
CA ASP A 202 -3.72 9.49 0.83
C ASP A 202 -5.15 9.65 0.31
N VAL A 203 -5.76 10.82 0.52
CA VAL A 203 -7.09 11.14 0.03
C VAL A 203 -6.98 12.01 -1.21
N VAL A 204 -7.32 11.45 -2.36
CA VAL A 204 -7.37 12.17 -3.62
C VAL A 204 -8.62 13.04 -3.62
N ARG A 205 -8.44 14.35 -3.80
CA ARG A 205 -9.56 15.27 -4.03
C ARG A 205 -10.25 14.86 -5.31
N VAL A 206 -11.56 14.59 -5.23
CA VAL A 206 -12.38 14.41 -6.43
C VAL A 206 -12.56 15.80 -7.05
N PRO A 207 -12.09 16.04 -8.28
CA PRO A 207 -12.37 17.30 -8.96
C PRO A 207 -13.89 17.44 -9.08
N VAL A 208 -14.44 18.54 -8.55
CA VAL A 208 -15.80 18.92 -8.90
C VAL A 208 -15.77 19.25 -10.38
N GLU A 209 -16.34 18.39 -11.22
CA GLU A 209 -16.48 18.69 -12.65
C GLU A 209 -17.31 19.97 -12.78
N GLU A 210 -16.68 21.06 -13.23
CA GLU A 210 -17.41 22.27 -13.57
C GLU A 210 -18.42 21.91 -14.67
N PRO A 211 -19.69 22.33 -14.55
CA PRO A 211 -20.68 22.06 -15.59
C PRO A 211 -20.16 22.63 -16.91
N LYS A 212 -19.84 21.74 -17.86
CA LYS A 212 -19.37 22.15 -19.18
C LYS A 212 -20.40 23.09 -19.78
N ALA A 213 -20.00 24.32 -20.09
CA ALA A 213 -20.88 25.29 -20.71
C ALA A 213 -21.57 24.67 -21.94
N PRO A 214 -22.88 24.86 -22.12
CA PRO A 214 -23.58 24.32 -23.27
C PRO A 214 -22.97 24.88 -24.56
N LEU A 215 -22.94 24.08 -25.63
CA LEU A 215 -22.47 24.53 -26.93
C LEU A 215 -23.64 25.12 -27.74
N PRO A 216 -23.41 26.17 -28.55
CA PRO A 216 -24.41 26.57 -29.53
C PRO A 216 -24.57 25.45 -30.57
N PHE A 217 -25.76 25.32 -31.15
CA PHE A 217 -26.00 24.37 -32.23
C PHE A 217 -26.74 25.03 -33.38
N ARG A 218 -26.43 24.59 -34.60
CA ARG A 218 -27.05 25.10 -35.81
C ARG A 218 -28.44 24.49 -35.96
N CYS A 219 -29.46 25.32 -35.95
CA CYS A 219 -30.84 24.92 -36.20
C CYS A 219 -31.06 24.59 -37.68
N ASP A 220 -30.67 25.51 -38.58
CA ASP A 220 -30.87 25.35 -40.02
C ASP A 220 -29.90 26.21 -40.84
N GLU A 221 -29.72 25.87 -42.11
CA GLU A 221 -28.98 26.64 -43.12
C GLU A 221 -29.67 26.51 -44.48
N PHE A 222 -30.05 27.64 -45.10
CA PHE A 222 -30.76 27.62 -46.38
C PHE A 222 -30.65 28.91 -47.20
N ALA A 223 -30.75 28.79 -48.52
CA ALA A 223 -30.79 29.93 -49.41
C ALA A 223 -32.13 30.69 -49.30
N ALA A 224 -32.07 32.02 -49.25
CA ALA A 224 -33.25 32.88 -49.22
C ALA A 224 -33.90 32.93 -50.62
N THR A 225 -34.69 31.93 -50.99
CA THR A 225 -35.30 31.82 -52.31
C THR A 225 -36.81 32.13 -52.28
N VAL A 226 -37.56 31.40 -51.46
CA VAL A 226 -39.02 31.50 -51.35
C VAL A 226 -39.42 31.94 -49.93
N PRO A 227 -40.19 33.05 -49.77
CA PRO A 227 -40.55 33.55 -48.44
C PRO A 227 -41.32 32.54 -47.58
N ASP A 228 -42.23 31.76 -48.16
CA ASP A 228 -43.03 30.80 -47.39
C ASP A 228 -42.22 29.59 -46.89
N ASP A 229 -41.18 29.17 -47.63
CA ASP A 229 -40.22 28.17 -47.14
C ASP A 229 -39.41 28.71 -45.97
N ALA A 230 -38.93 29.96 -46.08
CA ALA A 230 -38.21 30.62 -45.00
C ALA A 230 -39.05 30.74 -43.72
N LYS A 231 -40.34 31.06 -43.85
CA LYS A 231 -41.29 31.09 -42.72
C LYS A 231 -41.37 29.74 -41.99
N ALA A 232 -41.59 28.64 -42.73
CA ALA A 232 -41.67 27.31 -42.14
C ALA A 232 -40.38 26.88 -41.41
N ARG A 233 -39.22 27.26 -41.96
CA ARG A 233 -37.91 27.00 -41.33
C ARG A 233 -37.71 27.85 -40.08
N PHE A 234 -38.07 29.14 -40.13
CA PHE A 234 -38.07 30.00 -38.96
C PHE A 234 -38.99 29.46 -37.86
N ASP A 235 -40.15 28.91 -38.20
CA ASP A 235 -41.06 28.30 -37.22
C ASP A 235 -40.42 27.15 -36.47
N THR A 236 -39.68 26.30 -37.17
CA THR A 236 -38.97 25.17 -36.57
C THR A 236 -37.89 25.66 -35.60
N CYS A 237 -37.09 26.66 -36.00
CA CYS A 237 -36.06 27.22 -35.11
C CYS A 237 -36.64 27.98 -33.91
N VAL A 238 -37.74 28.71 -34.08
CA VAL A 238 -38.42 29.40 -32.98
C VAL A 238 -38.98 28.39 -31.97
N ILE A 239 -39.59 27.29 -32.42
CA ILE A 239 -40.09 26.23 -31.53
C ILE A 239 -38.93 25.60 -30.74
N GLN A 240 -37.83 25.27 -31.40
CA GLN A 240 -36.65 24.72 -30.73
C GLN A 240 -36.07 25.69 -29.69
N ALA A 241 -36.01 26.99 -30.00
CA ALA A 241 -35.54 28.01 -29.06
C ALA A 241 -36.51 28.25 -27.90
N GLN A 242 -37.83 28.09 -28.09
CA GLN A 242 -38.82 28.14 -27.02
C GLN A 242 -38.70 26.96 -26.06
N ASN A 243 -38.37 25.78 -26.58
CA ASN A 243 -38.09 24.59 -25.77
C ASN A 243 -36.74 24.66 -25.02
N THR A 244 -35.94 25.69 -25.25
CA THR A 244 -34.67 25.92 -24.55
C THR A 244 -34.75 27.22 -23.73
N PRO A 245 -34.94 27.15 -22.40
CA PRO A 245 -35.08 28.33 -21.55
C PRO A 245 -33.92 29.31 -21.77
N ASP A 246 -34.27 30.60 -21.92
CA ASP A 246 -33.33 31.72 -22.09
C ASP A 246 -32.35 31.63 -23.27
N ALA A 247 -32.50 30.67 -24.19
CA ALA A 247 -31.65 30.57 -25.37
C ALA A 247 -31.85 31.75 -26.35
N GLN A 248 -30.77 32.19 -26.99
CA GLN A 248 -30.83 33.20 -28.04
C GLN A 248 -30.87 32.53 -29.42
N ILE A 249 -31.58 33.12 -30.37
CA ILE A 249 -31.51 32.78 -31.79
C ILE A 249 -30.49 33.74 -32.43
N TYR A 250 -29.45 33.17 -33.02
CA TYR A 250 -28.42 33.90 -33.75
C TYR A 250 -28.59 33.63 -35.25
N VAL A 251 -28.99 34.64 -36.01
CA VAL A 251 -29.24 34.55 -37.46
C VAL A 251 -28.10 35.22 -38.19
N ILE A 252 -27.31 34.43 -38.90
CA ILE A 252 -26.26 34.93 -39.80
C ILE A 252 -26.85 34.98 -41.20
N ILE A 253 -26.83 36.17 -41.81
CA ILE A 253 -27.27 36.36 -43.19
C ILE A 253 -26.03 36.64 -44.03
N TYR A 254 -25.71 35.70 -44.92
CA TYR A 254 -24.64 35.85 -45.90
C TYR A 254 -25.22 36.49 -47.17
N PRO A 255 -24.82 37.71 -47.56
CA PRO A 255 -25.37 38.37 -48.74
C PRO A 255 -24.94 37.67 -50.03
N GLY A 256 -25.86 37.48 -50.97
CA GLY A 256 -25.54 36.94 -52.29
C GLY A 256 -25.02 37.99 -53.27
N THR A 257 -24.16 37.57 -54.20
CA THR A 257 -23.65 38.42 -55.30
C THR A 257 -24.49 38.32 -56.58
N ASP A 258 -25.48 37.44 -56.66
CA ASP A 258 -26.36 37.35 -57.82
C ASP A 258 -27.38 38.51 -57.86
N ARG A 259 -27.96 38.77 -59.05
CA ARG A 259 -28.87 39.89 -59.28
C ARG A 259 -30.09 39.88 -58.35
N VAL A 260 -30.60 38.71 -57.96
CA VAL A 260 -31.76 38.61 -57.07
C VAL A 260 -31.35 38.98 -55.63
N SER A 261 -30.19 38.52 -55.17
CA SER A 261 -29.65 38.83 -53.85
C SER A 261 -29.24 40.29 -53.68
N MET A 262 -28.70 40.93 -54.73
CA MET A 262 -28.39 42.37 -54.67
C MET A 262 -29.65 43.25 -54.68
N GLY A 263 -30.78 42.73 -55.17
CA GLY A 263 -32.04 43.48 -55.28
C GLY A 263 -33.10 43.05 -54.29
N ARG A 264 -33.79 41.94 -54.59
CA ARG A 264 -34.97 41.48 -53.81
C ARG A 264 -34.57 40.86 -52.47
N ASN A 265 -33.46 40.13 -52.43
CA ASN A 265 -33.00 39.39 -51.25
C ASN A 265 -31.73 40.01 -50.65
N SER A 266 -31.70 41.35 -50.59
CA SER A 266 -30.61 42.09 -49.98
C SER A 266 -30.58 41.86 -48.46
N TYR A 267 -29.41 42.01 -47.86
CA TYR A 267 -29.22 41.82 -46.41
C TYR A 267 -30.25 42.59 -45.57
N ASP A 268 -30.50 43.87 -45.88
CA ASP A 268 -31.43 44.70 -45.11
C ASP A 268 -32.89 44.21 -45.23
N ARG A 269 -33.29 43.78 -46.43
CA ARG A 269 -34.63 43.23 -46.66
C ARG A 269 -34.83 41.91 -45.95
N LEU A 270 -33.84 41.04 -46.01
CA LEU A 270 -33.85 39.75 -45.32
C LEU A 270 -33.84 39.93 -43.81
N SER A 271 -32.99 40.81 -43.27
CA SER A 271 -32.93 41.13 -41.84
C SER A 271 -34.28 41.65 -41.32
N LYS A 272 -34.89 42.58 -42.06
CA LYS A 272 -36.23 43.09 -41.73
C LYS A 272 -37.28 42.00 -41.80
N PHE A 273 -37.28 41.19 -42.86
CA PHE A 273 -38.22 40.07 -43.02
C PHE A 273 -38.12 39.06 -41.88
N THR A 274 -36.90 38.68 -41.48
CA THR A 274 -36.64 37.78 -40.35
C THR A 274 -37.20 38.35 -39.04
N LEU A 275 -36.87 39.60 -38.70
CA LEU A 275 -37.38 40.23 -37.47
C LEU A 275 -38.90 40.39 -37.51
N ASP A 276 -39.46 40.88 -38.62
CA ASP A 276 -40.90 41.06 -38.75
C ASP A 276 -41.61 39.73 -38.54
N TYR A 277 -41.14 38.63 -39.13
CA TYR A 277 -41.78 37.33 -38.99
C TYR A 277 -41.59 36.73 -37.59
N MET A 278 -40.36 36.60 -37.10
CA MET A 278 -40.08 35.95 -35.81
C MET A 278 -40.71 36.73 -34.63
N VAL A 279 -40.74 38.06 -34.70
CA VAL A 279 -41.27 38.90 -33.62
C VAL A 279 -42.78 39.12 -33.78
N LYS A 280 -43.24 39.65 -34.92
CA LYS A 280 -44.65 40.04 -35.06
C LYS A 280 -45.58 38.86 -35.30
N ASN A 281 -45.15 37.85 -36.07
CA ASN A 281 -46.01 36.70 -36.38
C ASN A 281 -45.86 35.58 -35.35
N ARG A 282 -44.64 35.33 -34.85
CA ARG A 282 -44.36 34.23 -33.90
C ARG A 282 -44.24 34.66 -32.45
N GLY A 283 -44.24 35.96 -32.17
CA GLY A 283 -44.22 36.49 -30.80
C GLY A 283 -42.93 36.19 -30.05
N PHE A 284 -41.83 35.89 -30.74
CA PHE A 284 -40.56 35.63 -30.09
C PHE A 284 -39.95 36.94 -29.56
N ASP A 285 -39.32 36.88 -28.37
CA ASP A 285 -38.75 38.07 -27.74
C ASP A 285 -37.62 38.64 -28.63
N PRO A 286 -37.74 39.89 -29.13
CA PRO A 286 -36.72 40.50 -29.98
C PRO A 286 -35.35 40.60 -29.27
N ARG A 287 -35.31 40.66 -27.94
CA ARG A 287 -34.05 40.70 -27.17
C ARG A 287 -33.27 39.39 -27.24
N ARG A 288 -33.94 38.30 -27.61
CA ARG A 288 -33.34 36.96 -27.79
C ARG A 288 -33.00 36.68 -29.26
N ILE A 289 -33.11 37.65 -30.16
CA ILE A 289 -32.72 37.51 -31.56
C ILE A 289 -31.52 38.41 -31.84
N GLN A 290 -30.47 37.82 -32.41
CA GLN A 290 -29.32 38.55 -32.93
C GLN A 290 -29.19 38.29 -34.41
N ILE A 291 -29.21 39.33 -35.24
CA ILE A 291 -28.99 39.22 -36.68
C ILE A 291 -27.65 39.84 -37.02
N VAL A 292 -26.81 39.08 -37.72
CA VAL A 292 -25.49 39.54 -38.14
C VAL A 292 -25.26 39.26 -39.61
N LYS A 293 -24.41 40.10 -40.21
CA LYS A 293 -24.00 39.97 -41.61
C LYS A 293 -22.77 39.08 -41.71
N GLY A 294 -22.88 37.98 -42.45
CA GLY A 294 -21.75 37.14 -42.83
C GLY A 294 -21.05 37.65 -44.09
N SER A 295 -20.02 36.93 -44.51
CA SER A 295 -19.34 37.16 -45.80
C SER A 295 -20.27 36.94 -47.01
N ASN A 296 -19.81 37.40 -48.18
CA ASN A 296 -20.59 37.25 -49.41
C ASN A 296 -20.58 35.80 -49.90
N ARG A 297 -21.72 35.34 -50.40
CA ARG A 297 -21.88 34.04 -51.08
C ARG A 297 -22.45 34.25 -52.48
N ALA A 298 -22.56 33.17 -53.27
CA ALA A 298 -23.16 33.26 -54.61
C ALA A 298 -24.64 33.66 -54.57
N ARG A 299 -25.37 33.24 -53.52
CA ARG A 299 -26.78 33.57 -53.25
C ARG A 299 -26.93 33.94 -51.78
N SER A 300 -27.93 34.76 -51.46
CA SER A 300 -28.21 35.10 -50.07
C SER A 300 -28.64 33.86 -49.29
N THR A 301 -28.02 33.62 -48.14
CA THR A 301 -28.22 32.41 -47.31
C THR A 301 -28.43 32.80 -45.86
N TYR A 302 -29.37 32.14 -45.20
CA TYR A 302 -29.54 32.15 -43.76
C TYR A 302 -28.78 30.99 -43.14
N GLU A 303 -28.11 31.26 -42.03
CA GLU A 303 -27.59 30.26 -41.11
C GLU A 303 -28.08 30.62 -39.71
N ILE A 304 -28.83 29.72 -39.09
CA ILE A 304 -29.54 29.99 -37.84
C ILE A 304 -28.97 29.08 -36.75
N TRP A 305 -28.58 29.69 -35.65
CA TRP A 305 -28.05 29.01 -34.48
C TRP A 305 -28.95 29.25 -33.26
N ILE A 306 -29.03 28.25 -32.40
CA ILE A 306 -29.60 28.37 -31.06
C ILE A 306 -28.42 28.38 -30.09
N VAL A 307 -28.37 29.42 -29.26
CA VAL A 307 -27.28 29.70 -28.33
C VAL A 307 -27.85 29.62 -26.90
N PRO A 308 -27.66 28.51 -26.18
CA PRO A 308 -28.14 28.38 -24.81
C PRO A 308 -27.43 29.36 -23.85
N PRO A 309 -27.99 29.62 -22.66
CA PRO A 309 -27.35 30.45 -21.64
C PRO A 309 -25.95 29.93 -21.28
N GLY A 310 -24.95 30.81 -21.30
CA GLY A 310 -23.56 30.46 -21.03
C GLY A 310 -22.79 29.89 -22.23
N ALA A 311 -23.44 29.67 -23.37
CA ALA A 311 -22.77 29.29 -24.61
C ALA A 311 -22.15 30.52 -25.30
N ASN A 312 -20.98 30.33 -25.92
CA ASN A 312 -20.43 31.35 -26.81
C ASN A 312 -21.21 31.40 -28.13
N PRO A 313 -21.47 32.59 -28.72
CA PRO A 313 -22.08 32.70 -30.05
C PRO A 313 -21.27 31.99 -31.15
N PRO A 314 -21.90 31.59 -32.27
CA PRO A 314 -21.19 31.01 -33.40
C PRO A 314 -20.19 32.01 -34.02
N VAL A 315 -19.08 31.49 -34.55
CA VAL A 315 -18.10 32.29 -35.29
C VAL A 315 -18.68 32.62 -36.66
N VAL A 316 -18.85 33.92 -36.94
CA VAL A 316 -19.32 34.42 -38.22
C VAL A 316 -18.15 34.40 -39.22
N GLN A 317 -18.35 33.73 -40.36
CA GLN A 317 -17.39 33.69 -41.48
C GLN A 317 -17.75 34.71 -42.56
#